data_AF-Q94FX5-F1
#
_entry.id   AF-Q94FX5-F1
#
_cell.length_a   1.000
_cell.length_b   1.000
_cell.length_c   1.000
_cell.angle_alpha   90.00
_cell.angle_beta   90.00
_cell.angle_gamma   90.00
#
_symmetry.space_group_name_H-M   'P 1'
#
loop_
_entity.id
_entity.type
_entity.pdbx_description
1 polymer ?
#
loop_
_entity_poly.entity_id
_entity_poly.type
_entity_poly.pdbx_seq_one_letter_code
_entity_poly.pdbx_strand_id
1 'polypeptide(L)'
;LASHMDVDKIAFTGSTDTGKIILELAAKSNLKTVTLELGGKSPFIIMDDADVDHAVELAHFALFFNQGQCCCAGSRTFVHERVYDE
;
A
#
# COMPACT_ATOMS: atom_id res chain seq x y z
N LEU A 1 4.36 12.22 20.65
CA LEU A 1 4.74 10.78 20.77
C LEU A 1 6.06 10.47 20.06
N ALA A 2 6.18 10.67 18.74
CA ALA A 2 7.40 10.33 17.98
C ALA A 2 8.70 11.02 18.47
N SER A 3 8.60 12.20 19.09
CA SER A 3 9.72 12.95 19.66
C SER A 3 9.92 12.75 21.18
N HIS A 4 9.07 11.99 21.86
CA HIS A 4 9.17 11.81 23.31
C HIS A 4 10.43 10.99 23.66
N MET A 5 11.18 11.39 24.69
CA MET A 5 12.46 10.78 25.05
C MET A 5 12.32 9.41 25.73
N ASP A 6 11.19 9.19 26.42
CA ASP A 6 10.93 7.92 27.14
C ASP A 6 10.13 6.90 26.31
N VAL A 7 9.97 7.12 25.00
CA VAL A 7 9.34 6.14 24.12
C VAL A 7 10.43 5.33 23.43
N ASP A 8 10.41 4.01 23.60
CA ASP A 8 11.47 3.13 23.07
C ASP A 8 11.29 2.78 21.58
N LYS A 9 10.03 2.78 21.09
CA LYS A 9 9.70 2.38 19.71
C LYS A 9 8.44 3.07 19.19
N ILE A 10 8.42 3.33 17.88
CA ILE A 10 7.20 3.70 17.13
C ILE A 10 6.94 2.67 16.04
N ALA A 11 5.71 2.17 15.98
CA ALA A 11 5.16 1.48 14.81
C ALA A 11 4.07 2.37 14.21
N PHE A 12 4.22 2.74 12.94
CA PHE A 12 3.32 3.67 12.27
C PHE A 12 2.82 3.08 10.95
N THR A 13 1.50 3.20 10.74
CA THR A 13 0.85 2.92 9.47
C THR A 13 0.17 4.20 8.96
N GLY A 14 0.46 4.61 7.73
CA GLY A 14 -0.12 5.84 7.17
C GLY A 14 0.51 6.27 5.85
N SER A 15 0.48 7.57 5.56
CA SER A 15 1.04 8.09 4.30
C SER A 15 2.58 8.10 4.32
N THR A 16 3.18 8.01 3.14
CA THR A 16 4.64 8.08 2.99
C THR A 16 5.21 9.39 3.51
N ASP A 17 4.50 10.51 3.32
CA ASP A 17 4.98 11.83 3.76
C ASP A 17 4.94 11.97 5.28
N THR A 18 3.90 11.47 5.95
CA THR A 18 3.87 11.43 7.40
C THR A 18 4.93 10.47 7.97
N GLY A 19 5.19 9.35 7.29
CA GLY A 19 6.27 8.42 7.64
C GLY A 19 7.65 9.08 7.68
N LYS A 20 7.96 9.95 6.70
CA LYS A 20 9.21 10.73 6.68
C LYS A 20 9.33 11.63 7.91
N ILE A 21 8.25 12.33 8.27
CA ILE A 21 8.21 13.21 9.45
C ILE A 21 8.44 12.40 10.73
N ILE A 22 7.84 11.21 10.85
CA ILE A 22 8.02 10.34 12.02
C ILE A 22 9.47 9.89 12.15
N LEU A 23 10.11 9.49 11.05
CA LEU A 23 11.54 9.15 11.05
C LEU A 23 12.41 10.33 11.47
N GLU A 24 12.14 11.53 10.95
CA GLU A 24 12.88 12.75 11.32
C GLU A 24 12.76 13.06 12.82
N LEU A 25 11.55 12.98 13.38
CA LEU A 25 11.30 13.23 14.80
C LEU A 25 11.96 12.18 15.72
N ALA A 26 11.96 10.91 15.30
CA ALA A 26 12.68 9.85 16.00
C ALA A 26 14.19 10.11 15.97
N ALA A 27 14.73 10.48 14.79
CA ALA A 27 16.14 10.80 14.60
C ALA A 27 16.61 12.01 15.44
N LYS A 28 15.76 13.04 15.57
CA LYS A 28 16.04 14.25 16.35
C LYS A 28 15.87 14.08 17.87
N SER A 29 15.36 12.95 18.35
CA SER A 29 15.10 12.71 19.77
C SER A 29 16.08 11.66 20.34
N ASN A 30 15.58 10.48 20.69
CA ASN A 30 16.35 9.41 21.36
C ASN A 30 16.79 8.29 20.40
N LEU A 31 16.69 8.47 19.09
CA LEU A 31 16.98 7.45 18.07
C LEU A 31 16.18 6.15 18.26
N LYS A 32 14.95 6.26 18.80
CA LYS A 32 14.03 5.12 18.96
C LYS A 32 13.85 4.35 17.66
N THR A 33 13.65 3.04 17.77
CA THR A 33 13.39 2.18 16.62
C THR A 33 12.06 2.57 15.96
N VAL A 34 12.02 2.60 14.64
CA VAL A 34 10.81 2.92 13.87
C VAL A 34 10.49 1.80 12.88
N THR A 35 9.22 1.39 12.84
CA THR A 35 8.66 0.54 11.78
C THR A 35 7.59 1.33 11.03
N LEU A 36 7.64 1.34 9.70
CA LEU A 36 6.76 2.12 8.84
C LEU A 36 6.03 1.22 7.83
N GLU A 37 4.71 1.22 7.88
CA GLU A 37 3.82 0.65 6.86
C GLU A 37 3.17 1.80 6.09
N LEU A 38 3.61 2.03 4.85
CA LEU A 38 3.31 3.26 4.12
C LEU A 38 2.31 3.03 2.97
N GLY A 39 2.09 4.06 2.15
CA GLY A 39 1.20 3.97 1.00
C GLY A 39 1.72 3.03 -0.10
N GLY A 40 0.80 2.54 -0.93
CA GLY A 40 1.10 1.67 -2.07
C GLY A 40 0.46 2.16 -3.37
N LYS A 41 1.00 1.67 -4.49
CA LYS A 41 0.39 1.77 -5.83
C LYS A 41 0.47 0.40 -6.51
N SER A 42 -0.16 -0.59 -5.89
CA SER A 42 0.03 -2.00 -6.23
C SER A 42 -0.46 -2.34 -7.64
N PRO A 43 0.33 -3.07 -8.44
CA PRO A 43 -0.11 -3.60 -9.72
C PRO A 43 -0.92 -4.89 -9.56
N PHE A 44 -1.90 -5.09 -10.44
CA PHE A 44 -2.64 -6.33 -10.65
C PHE A 44 -2.47 -6.72 -12.12
N ILE A 45 -1.90 -7.89 -12.43
CA ILE A 45 -1.49 -8.27 -13.78
C ILE A 45 -2.30 -9.50 -14.22
N ILE A 46 -3.04 -9.38 -15.33
CA ILE A 46 -3.86 -10.43 -15.94
C ILE A 46 -3.16 -10.89 -17.22
N MET A 47 -2.88 -12.20 -17.30
CA MET A 47 -2.20 -12.84 -18.44
C MET A 47 -3.22 -13.47 -19.41
N ASP A 48 -2.77 -13.86 -20.61
CA ASP A 48 -3.64 -14.39 -21.66
C ASP A 48 -4.19 -15.80 -21.39
N ASP A 49 -3.65 -16.50 -20.40
CA ASP A 49 -4.11 -17.79 -19.91
C ASP A 49 -5.05 -17.69 -18.70
N ALA A 50 -5.40 -16.47 -18.27
CA ALA A 50 -6.33 -16.25 -17.17
C ALA A 50 -7.77 -16.55 -17.58
N ASP A 51 -8.55 -17.08 -16.62
CA ASP A 51 -10.01 -17.03 -16.69
C ASP A 51 -10.46 -15.56 -16.57
N VAL A 52 -10.94 -14.99 -17.67
CA VAL A 52 -11.24 -13.54 -17.78
C VAL A 52 -12.40 -13.15 -16.87
N ASP A 53 -13.46 -13.94 -16.82
CA ASP A 53 -14.62 -13.66 -15.95
C ASP A 53 -14.18 -13.60 -14.48
N HIS A 54 -13.38 -14.58 -14.04
CA HIS A 54 -12.85 -14.58 -12.68
C HIS A 54 -11.86 -13.43 -12.44
N ALA A 55 -11.00 -13.13 -13.42
CA ALA A 55 -10.03 -12.05 -13.32
C ALA A 55 -10.71 -10.67 -13.18
N VAL A 56 -11.84 -10.44 -13.84
CA VAL A 56 -12.66 -9.23 -13.73
C VAL A 56 -13.23 -9.08 -12.31
N GLU A 57 -13.80 -10.15 -11.75
CA GLU A 57 -14.32 -10.14 -10.38
C GLU A 57 -13.21 -9.82 -9.36
N LEU A 58 -12.04 -10.43 -9.52
CA LEU A 58 -10.89 -10.18 -8.66
C LEU A 58 -10.34 -8.77 -8.82
N ALA A 59 -10.22 -8.24 -10.04
CA ALA A 59 -9.75 -6.89 -10.30
C ALA A 59 -10.70 -5.85 -9.69
N HIS A 60 -12.02 -6.08 -9.81
CA HIS A 60 -13.03 -5.24 -9.17
C HIS A 60 -12.88 -5.27 -7.65
N PHE A 61 -12.77 -6.45 -7.03
CA PHE A 61 -12.55 -6.55 -5.59
C PHE A 61 -11.24 -5.89 -5.14
N ALA A 62 -10.15 -6.15 -5.86
CA ALA A 62 -8.81 -5.65 -5.54
C ALA A 62 -8.74 -4.12 -5.49
N LEU A 63 -9.54 -3.42 -6.30
CA LEU A 63 -9.58 -1.95 -6.30
C LEU A 63 -10.69 -1.39 -5.42
N PHE A 64 -11.92 -1.93 -5.49
CA PHE A 64 -13.09 -1.29 -4.89
C PHE A 64 -13.45 -1.81 -3.50
N PHE A 65 -12.77 -2.84 -2.99
CA PHE A 65 -12.90 -3.25 -1.60
C PHE A 65 -12.68 -2.06 -0.65
N ASN A 66 -13.55 -1.93 0.36
CA ASN A 66 -13.54 -0.82 1.32
C ASN A 66 -13.54 0.58 0.65
N GLN A 67 -14.27 0.73 -0.45
CA GLN A 67 -14.32 1.97 -1.25
C GLN A 67 -12.92 2.43 -1.71
N GLY A 68 -12.00 1.48 -1.94
CA GLY A 68 -10.61 1.75 -2.31
C GLY A 68 -9.71 2.23 -1.17
N GLN A 69 -10.21 2.33 0.06
CA GLN A 69 -9.42 2.68 1.24
C GLN A 69 -8.67 1.46 1.77
N CYS A 70 -7.76 0.91 0.96
CA CYS A 70 -6.93 -0.24 1.27
C CYS A 70 -5.49 0.02 0.78
N CYS A 71 -4.50 -0.06 1.67
CA CYS A 71 -3.11 0.28 1.36
C CYS A 71 -2.49 -0.58 0.24
N CYS A 72 -2.97 -1.82 0.12
CA CYS A 72 -2.53 -2.78 -0.89
C CYS A 72 -3.48 -2.90 -2.09
N ALA A 73 -4.46 -1.99 -2.24
CA ALA A 73 -5.40 -2.02 -3.36
C ALA A 73 -4.70 -2.13 -4.73
N GLY A 74 -5.25 -2.99 -5.60
CA GLY A 74 -4.81 -3.24 -6.98
C GLY A 74 -5.10 -2.06 -7.90
N SER A 75 -4.57 -0.88 -7.58
CA SER A 75 -4.91 0.40 -8.21
C SER A 75 -4.26 0.66 -9.58
N ARG A 76 -3.57 -0.34 -10.12
CA ARG A 76 -3.09 -0.39 -11.51
C ARG A 76 -3.34 -1.79 -12.04
N THR A 77 -4.34 -1.94 -12.89
CA THR A 77 -4.63 -3.20 -13.57
C THR A 77 -3.95 -3.19 -14.94
N PHE A 78 -3.16 -4.22 -15.21
CA PHE A 78 -2.52 -4.46 -16.52
C PHE A 78 -3.10 -5.74 -17.08
N VAL A 79 -3.63 -5.69 -18.29
CA VAL A 79 -4.23 -6.84 -18.98
C VAL A 79 -3.43 -7.14 -20.23
N HIS A 80 -3.14 -8.42 -20.44
CA HIS A 80 -2.43 -8.87 -21.63
C HIS A 80 -3.22 -8.54 -22.90
N GLU A 81 -2.55 -8.07 -23.95
CA GLU A 81 -3.20 -7.52 -25.16
C GLU A 81 -4.20 -8.49 -25.82
N ARG A 82 -3.92 -9.80 -25.76
CA ARG A 82 -4.77 -10.85 -26.34
C ARG A 82 -6.15 -10.98 -25.71
N VAL A 83 -6.32 -10.50 -24.48
CA VAL A 83 -7.57 -10.59 -23.69
C VAL A 83 -7.99 -9.22 -23.14
N TYR A 84 -7.43 -8.12 -23.66
CA TYR A 84 -7.69 -6.78 -23.15
C TYR A 84 -9.09 -6.25 -23.51
N ASP A 85 -9.56 -6.58 -24.72
CA ASP A 85 -10.83 -6.09 -25.27
C ASP A 85 -12.06 -6.94 -24.85
N GLU A 86 -11.82 -8.08 -24.19
CA GLU A 86 -12.85 -8.99 -23.66
C GLU A 86 -13.44 -8.45 -22.36
#